data_AF-A0A954WNB4-F1
#
_entry.id   AF-A0A954WNB4-F1
#
_cell.length_a   1.000
_cell.length_b   1.000
_cell.length_c   1.000
_cell.angle_alpha   90.00
_cell.angle_beta   90.00
_cell.angle_gamma   90.00
#
_symmetry.space_group_name_H-M   'P 1'
#
loop_
_entity.id
_entity.type
_entity.pdbx_description
1 polymer ?
#
loop_
_entity_poly.entity_id
_entity_poly.type
_entity_poly.pdbx_seq_one_letter_code
_entity_poly.pdbx_strand_id
1 'polypeptide(L)'
;MSAKYECDGCGECCRQKLVDVYEVDLLREPRVGERMSPLREPGLDGEIGYLDCGGGGSCFFLDGENRCGIYPTRPVVCVLFPAGSDQCQEVRREAGLPLLEPKVDESNSNG
;
A
#
# COMPACT_ATOMS: atom_id res chain seq x y z
N MET A 1 21.92 -11.35 5.80
CA MET A 1 21.50 -9.95 5.62
C MET A 1 20.20 -9.99 4.81
N SER A 2 19.11 -9.41 5.33
CA SER A 2 17.86 -9.35 4.56
C SER A 2 17.99 -8.25 3.51
N ALA A 3 17.59 -8.55 2.28
CA ALA A 3 17.59 -7.56 1.21
C ALA A 3 16.65 -6.40 1.57
N LYS A 4 17.07 -5.15 1.29
CA LYS A 4 16.25 -3.95 1.50
C LYS A 4 15.59 -3.56 0.20
N TYR A 5 14.33 -3.18 0.25
CA TYR A 5 13.55 -2.75 -0.90
C TYR A 5 12.97 -1.36 -0.65
N GLU A 6 12.71 -0.62 -1.72
CA GLU A 6 12.01 0.66 -1.68
C GLU A 6 10.89 0.66 -2.73
N CYS A 7 9.74 1.23 -2.38
CA CYS A 7 8.64 1.38 -3.31
C CYS A 7 9.08 2.26 -4.49
N ASP A 8 8.97 1.74 -5.71
CA ASP A 8 9.31 2.43 -6.95
C ASP A 8 8.15 3.25 -7.54
N GLY A 9 6.99 3.23 -6.88
CA GLY A 9 5.81 3.96 -7.37
C GLY A 9 5.10 3.28 -8.53
N CYS A 10 5.14 1.95 -8.65
CA CYS A 10 4.36 1.24 -9.69
C CYS A 10 2.83 1.40 -9.55
N GLY A 11 2.32 1.70 -8.35
CA GLY A 11 0.90 1.92 -8.10
C GLY A 11 0.03 0.66 -8.00
N GLU A 12 0.58 -0.53 -8.24
CA GLU A 12 -0.24 -1.75 -8.37
C GLU A 12 -0.94 -2.20 -7.09
N CYS A 13 -0.32 -2.05 -5.93
CA CYS A 13 -1.03 -2.30 -4.67
C CYS A 13 -2.23 -1.35 -4.48
N CYS A 14 -2.12 -0.11 -4.98
CA CYS A 14 -3.19 0.88 -4.95
C CYS A 14 -4.24 0.67 -6.06
N ARG A 15 -4.08 -0.32 -6.95
CA ARG A 15 -5.02 -0.65 -8.03
C ARG A 15 -5.68 -2.01 -7.89
N GLN A 16 -5.17 -2.84 -6.97
CA GLN A 16 -5.55 -4.25 -6.91
C GLN A 16 -5.99 -4.72 -5.52
N LYS A 17 -5.62 -4.02 -4.43
CA LYS A 17 -5.91 -4.50 -3.08
C LYS A 17 -7.18 -3.91 -2.49
N LEU A 18 -7.88 -4.70 -1.69
CA LEU A 18 -8.85 -4.19 -0.73
C LEU A 18 -8.08 -3.87 0.55
N VAL A 19 -8.23 -2.65 1.06
CA VAL A 19 -7.45 -2.15 2.20
C VAL A 19 -8.39 -1.95 3.38
N ASP A 20 -8.25 -2.79 4.39
CA ASP A 20 -9.00 -2.65 5.65
C ASP A 20 -8.59 -1.36 6.37
N VAL A 21 -9.57 -0.70 6.95
CA VAL A 21 -9.42 0.57 7.66
C VAL A 21 -9.79 0.38 9.12
N TYR A 22 -8.93 0.85 10.01
CA TYR A 22 -9.13 0.86 11.46
C TYR A 22 -9.27 2.29 11.99
N GLU A 23 -9.80 2.47 13.20
CA GLU A 23 -9.97 3.79 13.81
C GLU A 23 -8.66 4.61 13.86
N VAL A 24 -7.53 3.95 14.09
CA VAL A 24 -6.21 4.61 14.12
C VAL A 24 -5.84 5.23 12.78
N ASP A 25 -6.33 4.69 11.66
CA ASP A 25 -6.07 5.23 10.34
C ASP A 25 -6.79 6.56 10.14
N LEU A 26 -7.98 6.72 10.73
CA LEU A 26 -8.71 8.00 10.74
C LEU A 26 -8.01 9.08 11.56
N LEU A 27 -7.35 8.68 12.65
CA LEU A 27 -6.56 9.61 13.46
C LEU A 27 -5.28 10.07 12.74
N ARG A 28 -4.65 9.17 11.98
CA ARG A 28 -3.41 9.46 11.22
C ARG A 28 -3.69 10.20 9.92
N GLU A 29 -4.78 9.86 9.24
CA GLU A 29 -5.19 10.42 7.97
C GLU A 29 -6.72 10.56 7.92
N PRO A 30 -7.28 11.68 8.40
CA PRO A 30 -8.72 11.90 8.44
C PRO A 30 -9.42 11.75 7.09
N ARG A 31 -8.71 12.03 5.98
CA ARG A 31 -9.24 11.87 4.62
C ARG A 31 -9.61 10.42 4.30
N VAL A 32 -9.04 9.42 4.98
CA VAL A 32 -9.44 8.01 4.82
C VAL A 32 -10.92 7.84 5.18
N GLY A 33 -11.39 8.49 6.25
CA GLY A 33 -12.79 8.38 6.69
C GLY A 33 -13.78 9.01 5.73
N GLU A 34 -13.36 10.02 4.98
CA GLU A 34 -14.17 10.64 3.93
C GLU A 34 -14.36 9.74 2.69
N ARG A 35 -13.49 8.73 2.52
CA ARG A 35 -13.36 7.95 1.28
C ARG A 35 -13.59 6.46 1.44
N MET A 36 -13.45 5.93 2.65
CA MET A 36 -13.70 4.51 2.91
C MET A 36 -15.16 4.17 2.71
N SER A 37 -15.41 2.91 2.36
CA SER A 37 -16.71 2.27 2.52
C SER A 37 -16.83 1.80 3.97
N PRO A 38 -17.76 2.33 4.76
CA PRO A 38 -17.92 1.90 6.15
C PRO A 38 -18.58 0.53 6.24
N LEU A 39 -18.16 -0.26 7.22
CA LEU A 39 -18.89 -1.45 7.63
C LEU A 39 -20.04 -1.06 8.56
N ARG A 40 -21.09 -1.90 8.60
CA ARG A 40 -22.24 -1.67 9.50
C ARG A 40 -21.88 -1.94 10.95
N GLU A 41 -21.01 -2.91 11.17
CA GLU A 41 -20.44 -3.32 12.45
C GLU A 41 -18.94 -3.57 12.21
N PRO A 42 -18.07 -3.40 13.22
CA PRO A 42 -16.68 -3.78 13.10
C PRO A 42 -16.52 -5.25 12.68
N GLY A 43 -15.56 -5.51 11.81
CA GLY A 43 -15.24 -6.87 11.39
C GLY A 43 -14.44 -7.64 12.43
N LEU A 44 -14.00 -8.86 12.06
CA LEU A 44 -13.44 -9.81 13.02
C LEU A 44 -12.17 -9.29 13.70
N ASP A 45 -11.36 -8.55 12.96
CA ASP A 45 -10.09 -8.01 13.43
C ASP A 45 -10.22 -6.56 13.91
N GLY A 46 -11.45 -6.03 13.95
CA GLY A 46 -11.78 -4.67 14.39
C GLY A 46 -11.71 -3.61 13.29
N GLU A 47 -11.64 -4.03 12.03
CA GLU A 47 -11.76 -3.13 10.88
C GLU A 47 -13.16 -2.49 10.85
N ILE A 48 -13.22 -1.19 10.56
CA ILE A 48 -14.45 -0.39 10.59
C ILE A 48 -14.94 -0.01 9.18
N GLY A 49 -14.16 -0.35 8.17
CA GLY A 49 -14.39 0.01 6.78
C GLY A 49 -13.27 -0.51 5.89
N TYR A 50 -13.37 -0.21 4.61
CA TYR A 50 -12.35 -0.55 3.63
C TYR A 50 -12.20 0.55 2.58
N LEU A 51 -10.98 0.71 2.07
CA LEU A 51 -10.74 1.43 0.82
C LEU A 51 -10.76 0.40 -0.31
N ASP A 52 -11.77 0.50 -1.17
CA ASP A 52 -11.83 -0.32 -2.37
C ASP A 52 -10.85 0.21 -3.42
N CYS A 53 -9.69 -0.42 -3.50
CA CYS A 53 -8.67 -0.06 -4.48
C CYS A 53 -8.65 -0.98 -5.69
N GLY A 54 -9.60 -1.93 -5.82
CA GLY A 54 -9.62 -2.92 -6.91
C GLY A 54 -10.99 -3.15 -7.59
N GLY A 55 -12.10 -2.78 -6.97
CA GLY A 55 -13.48 -3.13 -7.40
C GLY A 55 -14.14 -2.21 -8.42
N GLY A 56 -13.44 -1.19 -8.94
CA GLY A 56 -13.99 -0.27 -9.95
C GLY A 56 -13.13 0.96 -10.29
N GLY A 57 -11.96 1.08 -9.67
CA GLY A 57 -10.99 2.15 -9.86
C GLY A 57 -9.78 1.95 -8.96
N SER A 58 -8.79 2.82 -9.08
CA SER A 58 -7.67 2.86 -8.15
C SER A 58 -8.08 3.47 -6.81
N CYS A 59 -7.30 3.18 -5.76
CA CYS A 59 -7.33 3.91 -4.50
C CYS A 59 -7.45 5.41 -4.74
N PHE A 60 -8.33 6.07 -3.97
CA PHE A 60 -8.56 7.50 -4.11
C PHE A 60 -7.28 8.36 -3.93
N PHE A 61 -6.32 7.83 -3.17
CA PHE A 61 -5.05 8.52 -2.90
C PHE A 61 -3.95 8.21 -3.92
N LEU A 62 -4.23 7.41 -4.96
CA LEU A 62 -3.28 7.20 -6.06
C LEU A 62 -3.29 8.44 -6.97
N ASP A 63 -2.14 9.07 -7.14
CA ASP A 63 -2.01 10.23 -8.02
C ASP A 63 -1.76 9.83 -9.49
N GLY A 64 -1.65 10.85 -10.35
CA GLY A 64 -1.43 10.66 -11.78
C GLY A 64 -0.05 10.08 -12.16
N GLU A 65 0.89 10.01 -11.21
CA GLU A 65 2.24 9.47 -11.39
C GLU A 65 2.39 8.09 -10.72
N ASN A 66 1.28 7.44 -10.37
CA ASN A 66 1.23 6.15 -9.66
C ASN A 66 1.83 6.20 -8.25
N ARG A 67 1.93 7.38 -7.64
CA ARG A 67 2.42 7.54 -6.27
C ARG A 67 1.24 7.61 -5.30
N CYS A 68 1.45 7.08 -4.10
CA CYS A 68 0.49 7.23 -3.02
C CYS A 68 0.61 8.64 -2.43
N GLY A 69 -0.43 9.46 -2.60
CA GLY A 69 -0.50 10.83 -2.08
C GLY A 69 -0.56 10.93 -0.54
N ILE A 70 -0.69 9.80 0.15
CA ILE A 70 -0.68 9.70 1.62
C ILE A 70 0.40 8.74 2.14
N TYR A 71 1.47 8.49 1.37
CA TYR A 71 2.48 7.47 1.73
C TYR A 71 3.00 7.57 3.18
N PRO A 72 3.28 8.76 3.75
CA PRO A 72 3.74 8.88 5.15
C PRO A 72 2.65 8.56 6.20
N THR A 73 1.39 8.75 5.86
CA THR A 73 0.21 8.59 6.75
C THR A 73 -0.67 7.41 6.33
N ARG A 74 -0.14 6.52 5.49
CA ARG A 74 -0.87 5.39 4.90
C ARG A 74 -1.49 4.49 5.99
N PRO A 75 -2.65 3.86 5.70
CA PRO A 75 -3.31 2.94 6.63
C PRO A 75 -2.37 1.86 7.15
N VAL A 76 -2.65 1.33 8.34
CA VAL A 76 -1.81 0.34 9.02
C VAL A 76 -1.53 -0.88 8.13
N VAL A 77 -2.53 -1.38 7.41
CA VAL A 77 -2.34 -2.52 6.50
C VAL A 77 -1.42 -2.19 5.33
N CYS A 78 -1.45 -0.96 4.83
CA CYS A 78 -0.50 -0.49 3.81
C CYS A 78 0.92 -0.35 4.37
N VAL A 79 1.08 -0.05 5.67
CA VAL A 79 2.40 -0.07 6.33
C VAL A 79 2.91 -1.49 6.47
N LEU A 80 2.04 -2.43 6.85
CA LEU A 80 2.32 -3.86 6.99
C LEU A 80 2.54 -4.56 5.64
N PHE A 81 2.30 -3.86 4.53
CA PHE A 81 2.67 -4.24 3.17
C PHE A 81 3.97 -3.52 2.75
N PRO A 82 5.16 -4.04 3.11
CA PRO A 82 6.41 -3.41 2.72
C PRO A 82 6.73 -3.67 1.25
N ALA A 83 7.48 -2.75 0.65
CA ALA A 83 8.05 -2.93 -0.68
C ALA A 83 8.87 -4.23 -0.71
N GLY A 84 8.75 -5.00 -1.79
CA GLY A 84 9.49 -6.25 -1.98
C GLY A 84 8.98 -7.46 -1.19
N SER A 85 7.93 -7.31 -0.38
CA SER A 85 7.21 -8.47 0.20
C SER A 85 6.62 -9.38 -0.87
N ASP A 86 6.30 -10.62 -0.52
CA ASP A 86 5.66 -11.58 -1.43
C ASP A 86 4.39 -11.00 -2.06
N GLN A 87 3.57 -10.30 -1.27
CA GLN A 87 2.35 -9.67 -1.75
C GLN A 87 2.64 -8.48 -2.69
N CYS A 88 3.72 -7.73 -2.46
CA CYS A 88 4.19 -6.68 -3.38
C CYS A 88 4.66 -7.28 -4.71
N GLN A 89 5.38 -8.39 -4.68
CA GLN A 89 5.83 -9.09 -5.88
C GLN A 89 4.68 -9.74 -6.64
N GLU A 90 3.67 -10.23 -5.91
CA GLU A 90 2.46 -10.82 -6.48
C GLU A 90 1.66 -9.82 -7.32
N VAL A 91 1.31 -8.65 -6.77
CA VAL A 91 0.55 -7.63 -7.54
C VAL A 91 1.32 -7.13 -8.76
N ARG A 92 2.66 -7.08 -8.68
CA ARG A 92 3.51 -6.75 -9.84
C ARG A 92 3.42 -7.84 -10.90
N ARG A 93 3.49 -9.12 -10.49
CA ARG A 93 3.39 -10.25 -11.41
C ARG A 93 2.02 -10.29 -12.09
N GLU A 94 0.94 -10.05 -11.35
CA GLU A 94 -0.42 -9.98 -11.88
C GLU A 94 -0.58 -8.85 -12.92
N ALA A 95 0.11 -7.72 -12.69
CA ALA A 95 0.17 -6.59 -13.64
C ALA A 95 1.17 -6.80 -14.80
N GLY A 96 1.92 -7.90 -14.83
CA GLY A 96 2.97 -8.13 -15.83
C GLY A 96 4.21 -7.24 -15.68
N LEU A 97 4.41 -6.63 -14.51
CA LEU A 97 5.59 -5.84 -14.19
C LEU A 97 6.78 -6.72 -13.78
N PRO A 98 8.03 -6.28 -14.04
CA PRO A 98 9.22 -6.90 -13.48
C PRO A 98 9.14 -6.92 -11.95
N LEU A 99 9.75 -7.92 -11.31
CA LEU A 99 9.88 -7.95 -9.86
C LEU A 99 10.62 -6.70 -9.37
N LEU A 100 10.28 -6.26 -8.15
CA LEU A 100 11.00 -5.16 -7.53
C LEU A 100 12.39 -5.66 -7.11
N GLU A 101 13.43 -4.98 -7.60
CA GLU A 101 14.81 -5.28 -7.26
C GLU A 101 15.18 -4.69 -5.89
N PRO A 102 16.07 -5.35 -5.13
CA PRO A 102 16.56 -4.80 -3.87
C PRO A 102 17.47 -3.60 -4.12
N LYS A 103 17.50 -2.67 -3.15
CA LYS A 103 18.48 -1.59 -3.14
C LYS A 103 19.88 -2.18 -3.08
N VAL A 104 20.73 -1.72 -3.99
CA VAL A 104 22.17 -2.01 -3.93
C VAL A 104 22.73 -1.28 -2.71
N ASP A 105 23.32 -2.00 -1.77
CA ASP A 105 24.05 -1.36 -0.68
C ASP A 105 25.30 -0.69 -1.26
N GLU A 106 25.24 0.61 -1.55
CA GLU A 106 26.38 1.41 -2.06
C GLU A 106 27.54 1.52 -1.06
N SER A 107 27.38 1.02 0.16
CA SER A 107 28.37 1.07 1.25
C SER A 107 29.63 0.21 1.06
N ASN A 108 29.78 -0.52 -0.06
CA ASN A 108 31.01 -1.27 -0.38
C ASN A 108 31.72 -0.79 -1.67
N SER A 109 31.53 0.46 -2.07
CA SER A 109 32.17 1.02 -3.28
C SER A 109 33.45 1.82 -3.01
N ASN A 110 34.05 1.74 -1.82
CA ASN A 110 35.32 2.40 -1.51
C ASN A 110 36.25 1.48 -0.70
N GLY A 111 37.31 0.98 -1.36
CA GLY A 111 38.58 0.59 -0.73
C GLY A 111 38.85 -0.90 -0.63
#